data_AF-A0A3C0G2D0-F1
#
_entry.id   AF-A0A3C0G2D0-F1
#
_cell.length_a   1.000
_cell.length_b   1.000
_cell.length_c   1.000
_cell.angle_alpha   90.00
_cell.angle_beta   90.00
_cell.angle_gamma   90.00
#
_symmetry.space_group_name_H-M   'P 1'
#
loop_
_entity.id
_entity.type
_entity.pdbx_description
1 polymer ?
#
loop_
_entity_poly.entity_id
_entity_poly.type
_entity_poly.pdbx_seq_one_letter_code
_entity_poly.pdbx_strand_id
1 'polypeptide(L)'
;CKHLWMSCVQDRPKNPKKLAENIKLYAPEADFSVEEKIDYVSSLTGIFPFNLVMTREIRESINRHCVPALGNWDDDLGVAWFVPREIIPKKTKNDKLYWLLKVTDETSANITIKCWGIRPDDQVHLNRPYAAKLDHSSEWGFSTRSIRHNFKLLG
;
A
#
# COMPACT_ATOMS: atom_id res chain seq x y z
N CYS A 1 -6.31 -14.58 -13.37
CA CYS A 1 -7.28 -15.69 -13.35
C CYS A 1 -6.87 -16.73 -12.29
N LYS A 2 -7.32 -16.54 -11.04
CA LYS A 2 -7.13 -17.44 -9.88
C LYS A 2 -7.66 -18.83 -10.16
N HIS A 3 -8.85 -18.93 -10.75
CA HIS A 3 -9.46 -20.19 -11.21
C HIS A 3 -8.49 -21.07 -12.00
N LEU A 4 -7.84 -20.49 -13.02
CA LEU A 4 -6.88 -21.20 -13.85
C LEU A 4 -5.65 -21.65 -13.05
N TRP A 5 -5.12 -20.77 -12.21
CA TRP A 5 -3.95 -21.06 -11.38
C TRP A 5 -4.21 -22.19 -10.38
N MET A 6 -5.35 -22.17 -9.68
CA MET A 6 -5.73 -23.24 -8.76
C MET A 6 -5.94 -24.55 -9.50
N SER A 7 -6.62 -24.50 -10.65
CA SER A 7 -6.94 -25.69 -11.44
C SER A 7 -5.70 -26.40 -12.00
N CYS A 8 -4.68 -25.64 -12.40
CA CYS A 8 -3.52 -26.16 -13.14
C CYS A 8 -2.20 -26.16 -12.35
N VAL A 9 -1.94 -25.13 -11.54
CA VAL A 9 -0.61 -24.85 -10.99
C VAL A 9 -0.50 -25.22 -9.51
N GLN A 10 -1.52 -24.92 -8.71
CA GLN A 10 -1.53 -25.24 -7.28
C GLN A 10 -1.67 -26.76 -7.07
N ASP A 11 -2.71 -27.36 -7.64
CA ASP A 11 -3.01 -28.78 -7.44
C ASP A 11 -2.27 -29.72 -8.40
N ARG A 12 -1.62 -29.16 -9.43
CA ARG A 12 -0.78 -29.86 -10.42
C ARG A 12 -1.40 -31.18 -10.90
N PRO A 13 -2.57 -31.16 -11.56
CA PRO A 13 -3.25 -32.38 -11.98
C PRO A 13 -2.39 -33.17 -12.98
N LYS A 14 -2.18 -34.46 -12.68
CA LYS A 14 -1.33 -35.36 -13.51
C LYS A 14 -2.09 -36.05 -14.65
N ASN A 15 -3.41 -35.88 -14.72
CA ASN A 15 -4.24 -36.48 -15.76
C ASN A 15 -5.44 -35.56 -16.11
N PRO A 16 -6.04 -35.74 -17.30
CA PRO A 16 -7.15 -34.89 -17.75
C PRO A 16 -8.41 -34.95 -16.88
N LYS A 17 -8.69 -36.12 -16.26
CA LYS A 17 -9.86 -36.29 -15.39
C LYS A 17 -9.77 -35.39 -14.16
N LYS A 18 -8.62 -35.40 -13.49
CA LYS A 18 -8.36 -34.60 -12.30
C LYS A 18 -8.33 -33.10 -12.61
N LEU A 19 -7.85 -32.71 -13.80
CA LEU A 19 -7.95 -31.33 -14.26
C LEU A 19 -9.42 -30.89 -14.43
N ALA A 20 -10.27 -31.75 -15.03
CA ALA A 20 -11.69 -31.44 -15.21
C ALA A 20 -12.45 -31.33 -13.87
N GLU A 21 -12.08 -32.14 -12.87
CA GLU A 21 -12.59 -32.03 -11.51
C GLU A 21 -12.19 -30.68 -10.88
N ASN A 22 -10.90 -30.31 -10.96
CA ASN A 22 -10.40 -29.05 -10.42
C ASN A 22 -11.07 -27.82 -11.07
N ILE A 23 -11.28 -27.84 -12.39
CA ILE A 23 -11.96 -26.76 -13.13
C ILE A 23 -13.36 -26.51 -12.57
N LYS A 24 -14.11 -27.58 -12.25
CA LYS A 24 -15.45 -27.46 -11.67
C LYS A 24 -15.40 -27.01 -10.22
N LEU A 25 -14.45 -27.52 -9.44
CA LEU A 25 -14.27 -27.21 -8.03
C LEU A 25 -14.00 -25.72 -7.81
N TYR A 26 -13.11 -25.12 -8.62
CA TYR A 26 -12.70 -23.73 -8.46
C TYR A 26 -13.50 -22.75 -9.33
N ALA A 27 -14.48 -23.21 -10.11
CA ALA A 27 -15.33 -22.34 -10.93
C ALA A 27 -15.98 -21.15 -10.16
N PRO A 28 -16.42 -21.29 -8.90
CA PRO A 28 -16.99 -20.16 -8.16
C PRO A 28 -15.94 -19.20 -7.57
N GLU A 29 -14.64 -19.49 -7.69
CA GLU A 29 -13.59 -18.62 -7.14
C GLU A 29 -13.44 -17.32 -7.95
N ALA A 30 -13.50 -16.19 -7.26
CA ALA A 30 -13.19 -14.89 -7.85
C ALA A 30 -11.72 -14.79 -8.26
N ASP A 31 -11.40 -13.93 -9.24
CA ASP A 31 -10.00 -13.66 -9.59
C ASP A 31 -9.28 -12.94 -8.45
N PHE A 32 -7.94 -13.02 -8.42
CA PHE A 32 -7.13 -12.34 -7.41
C PHE A 32 -7.42 -10.84 -7.41
N SER A 33 -7.56 -10.27 -6.21
CA SER A 33 -7.70 -8.83 -6.04
C SER A 33 -6.44 -8.10 -6.51
N VAL A 34 -6.55 -6.79 -6.71
CA VAL A 34 -5.40 -5.96 -7.08
C VAL A 34 -4.39 -5.96 -5.93
N GLU A 35 -4.86 -5.92 -4.69
CA GLU A 35 -4.05 -5.99 -3.47
C GLU A 35 -3.28 -7.31 -3.38
N GLU A 36 -3.93 -8.45 -3.61
CA GLU A 36 -3.28 -9.77 -3.60
C GLU A 36 -2.20 -9.87 -4.69
N LYS A 37 -2.46 -9.31 -5.88
CA LYS A 37 -1.48 -9.26 -6.96
C LYS A 37 -0.26 -8.41 -6.58
N ILE A 38 -0.47 -7.27 -5.93
CA ILE A 38 0.61 -6.38 -5.49
C ILE A 38 1.49 -7.07 -4.45
N ASP A 39 0.87 -7.71 -3.45
CA ASP A 39 1.61 -8.44 -2.42
C ASP A 39 2.38 -9.63 -2.99
N TYR A 40 1.77 -10.35 -3.94
CA TYR A 40 2.45 -11.46 -4.62
C TYR A 40 3.64 -11.00 -5.46
N VAL A 41 3.46 -10.00 -6.33
CA VAL A 41 4.54 -9.48 -7.18
C VAL A 41 5.66 -8.89 -6.32
N SER A 42 5.30 -8.17 -5.26
CA SER A 42 6.27 -7.55 -4.37
C SER A 42 7.05 -8.57 -3.54
N SER A 43 6.39 -9.62 -3.03
CA SER A 43 7.09 -10.70 -2.31
C SER A 43 7.98 -11.55 -3.20
N LEU A 44 7.59 -11.79 -4.46
CA LEU A 44 8.39 -12.56 -5.42
C LEU A 44 9.62 -11.80 -5.92
N THR A 45 9.46 -10.52 -6.26
CA THR A 45 10.50 -9.75 -6.96
C THR A 45 11.31 -8.87 -6.02
N GLY A 46 10.81 -8.63 -4.80
CA GLY A 46 11.34 -7.61 -3.89
C GLY A 46 11.05 -6.17 -4.33
N ILE A 47 10.39 -5.97 -5.48
CA ILE A 47 10.13 -4.65 -6.07
C ILE A 47 8.65 -4.30 -5.92
N PHE A 48 8.35 -3.06 -5.54
CA PHE A 48 6.97 -2.58 -5.48
C PHE A 48 6.42 -2.30 -6.90
N PRO A 49 5.32 -2.93 -7.33
CA PRO A 49 4.79 -2.75 -8.68
C PRO A 49 3.95 -1.46 -8.80
N PHE A 50 4.61 -0.30 -8.92
CA PHE A 50 3.93 1.00 -9.02
C PHE A 50 2.89 1.08 -10.13
N ASN A 51 3.10 0.39 -11.26
CA ASN A 51 2.14 0.39 -12.37
C ASN A 51 0.77 -0.23 -12.01
N LEU A 52 0.71 -1.09 -11.00
CA LEU A 52 -0.55 -1.69 -10.53
C LEU A 52 -1.34 -0.76 -9.59
N VAL A 53 -0.67 0.21 -8.98
CA VAL A 53 -1.23 1.10 -7.94
C VAL A 53 -1.41 2.52 -8.44
N MET A 54 -0.50 2.99 -9.30
CA MET A 54 -0.49 4.32 -9.88
C MET A 54 -1.17 4.28 -11.25
N THR A 55 -2.50 4.36 -11.26
CA THR A 55 -3.27 4.51 -12.50
C THR A 55 -2.90 5.82 -13.21
N ARG A 56 -3.28 5.92 -14.49
CA ARG A 56 -3.02 7.11 -15.29
C ARG A 56 -3.67 8.36 -14.66
N GLU A 57 -4.89 8.22 -14.16
CA GLU A 57 -5.66 9.29 -13.54
C GLU A 57 -4.99 9.81 -12.25
N ILE A 58 -4.46 8.89 -11.43
CA ILE A 58 -3.72 9.25 -10.21
C ILE A 58 -2.45 10.02 -10.57
N ARG A 59 -1.68 9.54 -11.56
CA ARG A 59 -0.46 10.22 -12.02
C ARG A 59 -0.75 11.62 -12.57
N GLU A 60 -1.78 11.74 -13.40
CA GLU A 60 -2.21 13.04 -13.94
C GLU A 60 -2.66 14.00 -12.82
N SER A 61 -3.36 13.49 -11.80
CA SER A 61 -3.78 14.27 -10.64
C SER A 61 -2.58 14.76 -9.80
N ILE A 62 -1.63 13.86 -9.50
CA ILE A 62 -0.40 14.19 -8.75
C ILE A 62 0.40 15.27 -9.50
N ASN A 63 0.59 15.08 -10.81
CA ASN A 63 1.31 16.04 -11.66
C ASN A 63 0.61 17.40 -11.71
N ARG A 64 -0.73 17.42 -11.83
CA ARG A 64 -1.52 18.66 -11.87
C ARG A 64 -1.41 19.47 -10.58
N HIS A 65 -1.35 18.79 -9.44
CA HIS A 65 -1.23 19.44 -8.12
C HIS A 65 0.23 19.59 -7.67
N CYS A 66 1.19 19.20 -8.51
CA CYS A 66 2.62 19.24 -8.23
C CYS A 66 3.00 18.60 -6.89
N VAL A 67 2.35 17.49 -6.52
CA VAL A 67 2.64 16.79 -5.27
C VAL A 67 3.86 15.88 -5.48
N PRO A 68 4.98 16.10 -4.79
CA PRO A 68 6.18 15.27 -4.94
C PRO A 68 6.01 13.90 -4.26
N ALA A 69 6.80 12.93 -4.70
CA ALA A 69 7.01 11.70 -3.95
C ALA A 69 7.69 12.00 -2.61
N LEU A 70 7.39 11.23 -1.56
CA LEU A 70 7.93 11.49 -0.22
C LEU A 70 9.47 11.49 -0.16
N GLY A 71 10.15 10.67 -0.96
CA GLY A 71 11.60 10.67 -1.09
C GLY A 71 12.19 11.97 -1.66
N ASN A 72 11.38 12.74 -2.39
CA ASN A 72 11.72 14.06 -2.94
C ASN A 72 11.00 15.17 -2.14
N TRP A 73 10.95 15.04 -0.82
CA TRP A 73 10.24 15.94 0.07
C TRP A 73 10.65 17.42 -0.12
N ASP A 74 9.64 18.30 -0.06
CA ASP A 74 9.77 19.75 -0.10
C ASP A 74 9.14 20.34 1.17
N ASP A 75 9.97 20.95 2.02
CA ASP A 75 9.55 21.55 3.29
C ASP A 75 8.62 22.75 3.10
N ASP A 76 8.72 23.49 1.99
CA ASP A 76 7.85 24.65 1.71
C ASP A 76 6.43 24.21 1.32
N LEU A 77 6.31 23.06 0.66
CA LEU A 77 5.02 22.50 0.26
C LEU A 77 4.33 21.76 1.43
N GLY A 78 5.10 21.01 2.21
CA GLY A 78 4.58 20.26 3.37
C GLY A 78 3.61 19.12 3.01
N VAL A 79 3.54 18.72 1.74
CA VAL A 79 2.66 17.66 1.23
C VAL A 79 3.46 16.76 0.29
N ALA A 80 3.27 15.45 0.43
CA ALA A 80 3.87 14.47 -0.48
C ALA A 80 2.97 13.24 -0.65
N TRP A 81 3.20 12.48 -1.72
CA TRP A 81 2.51 11.22 -1.98
C TRP A 81 3.40 10.02 -1.66
N PHE A 82 2.77 8.92 -1.25
CA PHE A 82 3.42 7.66 -0.91
C PHE A 82 2.41 6.51 -0.92
N VAL A 83 2.92 5.28 -0.84
CA VAL A 83 2.13 4.06 -0.67
C VAL A 83 2.47 3.38 0.67
N PRO A 84 1.49 3.22 1.59
CA PRO A 84 1.69 2.49 2.83
C PRO A 84 1.93 1.00 2.58
N ARG A 85 2.91 0.45 3.29
CA ARG A 85 3.33 -0.96 3.18
C ARG A 85 3.12 -1.75 4.47
N GLU A 86 3.26 -1.08 5.61
CA GLU A 86 3.12 -1.72 6.92
C GLU A 86 2.68 -0.70 7.97
N ILE A 87 1.77 -1.11 8.85
CA ILE A 87 1.37 -0.34 10.03
C ILE A 87 1.90 -1.07 11.26
N ILE A 88 2.79 -0.44 12.01
CA ILE A 88 3.32 -1.00 13.26
C ILE A 88 2.74 -0.19 14.44
N PRO A 89 1.78 -0.74 15.19
CA PRO A 89 1.24 -0.09 16.36
C PRO A 89 2.26 -0.08 17.50
N LYS A 90 2.44 1.09 18.12
CA LYS A 90 3.33 1.29 19.27
C LYS A 90 2.65 2.14 20.33
N LYS A 91 3.16 2.06 21.56
CA LYS A 91 2.71 2.88 22.68
C LYS A 91 3.82 3.80 23.16
N THR A 92 3.45 5.02 23.51
CA THR A 92 4.37 5.97 24.15
C THR A 92 4.62 5.60 25.60
N LYS A 93 5.58 6.27 26.27
CA LYS A 93 5.80 6.12 27.71
C LYS A 93 4.54 6.37 28.55
N ASN A 94 3.60 7.17 28.04
CA ASN A 94 2.34 7.52 28.69
C ASN A 94 1.17 6.64 28.20
N ASP A 95 1.45 5.43 27.70
CA ASP A 95 0.51 4.44 27.16
C ASP A 95 -0.35 4.89 25.96
N LYS A 96 -0.11 6.09 25.40
CA LYS A 96 -0.83 6.57 24.20
C LYS A 96 -0.42 5.79 22.96
N LEU A 97 -1.41 5.32 22.19
CA LEU A 97 -1.21 4.63 20.91
C LEU A 97 -0.72 5.59 19.82
N TYR A 98 0.27 5.15 19.07
CA TYR A 98 0.72 5.78 17.84
C TYR A 98 1.13 4.70 16.83
N TRP A 99 1.13 5.03 15.55
CA TRP A 99 1.55 4.10 14.50
C TRP A 99 2.87 4.52 13.88
N LEU A 100 3.76 3.56 13.63
CA LEU A 100 4.83 3.73 12.66
C LEU A 100 4.33 3.18 11.32
N LEU A 101 4.13 4.08 10.37
CA LEU A 101 3.70 3.73 9.03
C LEU A 101 4.93 3.62 8.14
N LYS A 102 5.27 2.41 7.70
CA LYS A 102 6.31 2.24 6.68
C LYS A 102 5.68 2.47 5.32
N VAL A 103 6.31 3.33 4.53
CA VAL A 103 5.82 3.76 3.23
C VAL A 103 6.92 3.65 2.19
N THR A 104 6.51 3.55 0.93
CA THR A 104 7.38 3.57 -0.24
C THR A 104 6.79 4.49 -1.30
N ASP A 105 7.62 4.94 -2.23
CA ASP A 105 7.24 5.78 -3.36
C ASP A 105 8.15 5.47 -4.56
N GLU A 106 8.00 6.21 -5.66
CA GLU A 106 8.76 5.97 -6.90
C GLU A 106 10.29 6.06 -6.75
N THR A 107 10.80 6.74 -5.72
CA THR A 107 12.24 6.78 -5.39
C THR A 107 12.73 5.47 -4.77
N SER A 108 11.82 4.54 -4.47
CA SER A 108 12.08 3.29 -3.75
C SER A 108 12.66 3.50 -2.34
N ALA A 109 12.58 4.71 -1.80
CA ALA A 109 12.94 4.98 -0.43
C ALA A 109 11.98 4.27 0.53
N ASN A 110 12.52 3.66 1.58
CA ASN A 110 11.74 3.09 2.67
C ASN A 110 11.70 4.09 3.81
N ILE A 111 10.63 4.89 3.86
CA ILE A 111 10.47 5.97 4.82
C ILE A 111 9.47 5.53 5.89
N THR A 112 9.68 5.97 7.13
CA THR A 112 8.74 5.73 8.23
C THR A 112 8.10 7.04 8.66
N ILE A 113 6.76 7.09 8.63
CA ILE A 113 5.96 8.21 9.12
C ILE A 113 5.44 7.87 10.52
N LYS A 114 5.65 8.75 11.49
CA LYS A 114 5.07 8.64 12.83
C LYS A 114 3.67 9.26 12.85
N CYS A 115 2.64 8.43 13.00
CA CYS A 115 1.26 8.88 13.07
C CYS A 115 0.80 8.94 14.53
N TRP A 116 0.50 10.14 15.01
CA TRP A 116 0.12 10.40 16.40
C TRP A 116 -1.38 10.59 16.58
N GLY A 117 -1.86 10.29 17.79
CA GLY A 117 -3.26 10.57 18.18
C GLY A 117 -4.26 9.65 17.48
N ILE A 118 -3.87 8.39 17.29
CA ILE A 118 -4.68 7.38 16.61
C ILE A 118 -5.98 7.14 17.35
N ARG A 119 -7.08 7.19 16.61
CA ARG A 119 -8.43 6.89 17.09
C ARG A 119 -8.86 5.47 16.70
N PRO A 120 -9.84 4.88 17.40
CA PRO A 120 -10.34 3.54 17.09
C PRO A 120 -10.92 3.41 15.67
N ASP A 121 -11.42 4.51 15.10
CA ASP A 121 -12.00 4.58 13.75
C ASP A 121 -10.99 4.93 12.64
N ASP A 122 -9.75 5.26 12.99
CA ASP A 122 -8.73 5.56 11.98
C ASP A 122 -8.38 4.29 11.18
N GLN A 123 -8.32 4.43 9.86
CA GLN A 123 -7.95 3.35 8.94
C GLN A 123 -6.98 3.87 7.88
N VAL A 124 -5.99 3.03 7.55
CA VAL A 124 -5.07 3.26 6.43
C VAL A 124 -5.06 2.01 5.57
N HIS A 125 -5.42 2.17 4.31
CA HIS A 125 -5.37 1.08 3.32
C HIS A 125 -3.93 0.86 2.86
N LEU A 126 -3.39 -0.34 3.11
CA LEU A 126 -2.09 -0.73 2.59
C LEU A 126 -2.14 -0.89 1.07
N ASN A 127 -0.99 -0.73 0.42
CA ASN A 127 -0.80 -0.91 -1.02
C ASN A 127 -1.67 0.01 -1.91
N ARG A 128 -2.21 1.10 -1.35
CA ARG A 128 -2.93 2.14 -2.09
C ARG A 128 -2.23 3.48 -1.95
N PRO A 129 -2.21 4.34 -2.98
CA PRO A 129 -1.47 5.58 -2.92
C PRO A 129 -2.25 6.63 -2.12
N TYR A 130 -1.53 7.38 -1.30
CA TYR A 130 -2.04 8.52 -0.55
C TYR A 130 -1.24 9.76 -0.90
N ALA A 131 -1.88 10.92 -0.84
CA ALA A 131 -1.21 12.20 -0.61
C ALA A 131 -1.48 12.62 0.83
N ALA A 132 -0.47 13.11 1.54
CA ALA A 132 -0.68 13.60 2.88
C ALA A 132 0.13 14.85 3.20
N LYS A 133 -0.46 15.68 4.07
CA LYS A 133 0.26 16.74 4.76
C LYS A 133 1.06 16.14 5.91
N LEU A 134 2.37 16.40 5.92
CA LEU A 134 3.29 15.86 6.91
C LEU A 134 4.13 16.99 7.52
N ASP A 135 4.58 16.74 8.74
CA ASP A 135 5.61 17.53 9.39
C ASP A 135 6.94 16.78 9.27
N HIS A 136 8.02 17.48 8.95
CA HIS A 136 9.36 16.91 8.87
C HIS A 136 10.28 17.55 9.92
N SER A 137 11.06 16.73 10.61
CA SER A 137 12.06 17.16 11.60
C SER A 137 13.36 16.42 11.35
N SER A 138 14.47 17.15 11.38
CA SER A 138 15.81 16.55 11.23
C SER A 138 16.15 15.51 12.32
N GLU A 139 15.57 15.65 13.52
CA GLU A 139 15.79 14.73 14.63
C GLU A 139 14.81 13.54 14.61
N TRP A 140 13.53 13.80 14.27
CA TRP A 140 12.46 12.82 14.43
C TRP A 140 11.93 12.21 13.13
N GLY A 141 12.35 12.72 11.97
CA GLY A 141 11.86 12.34 10.65
C GLY A 141 10.43 12.83 10.39
N PHE A 142 9.72 12.11 9.52
CA PHE A 142 8.35 12.44 9.13
C PHE A 142 7.34 12.08 10.22
N SER A 143 6.37 12.97 10.42
CA SER A 143 5.27 12.74 11.32
C SER A 143 3.98 13.41 10.86
N THR A 144 2.87 12.97 11.44
CA THR A 144 1.56 13.56 11.20
C THR A 144 0.66 13.34 12.41
N ARG A 145 -0.33 14.22 12.56
CA ARG A 145 -1.42 14.07 13.53
C ARG A 145 -2.72 13.93 12.78
N SER A 146 -3.70 13.24 13.34
CA SER A 146 -5.05 13.18 12.77
C SER A 146 -5.06 12.65 11.33
N ILE A 147 -4.80 11.34 11.17
CA ILE A 147 -4.75 10.65 9.86
C ILE A 147 -5.95 11.04 8.99
N ARG A 148 -7.16 10.98 9.55
CA ARG A 148 -8.42 11.32 8.88
C ARG A 148 -8.43 12.68 8.15
N HIS A 149 -7.72 13.68 8.66
CA HIS A 149 -7.71 15.03 8.06
C HIS A 149 -6.51 15.25 7.14
N ASN A 150 -5.38 14.62 7.44
CA ASN A 150 -4.14 14.86 6.71
C ASN A 150 -3.92 13.89 5.55
N PHE A 151 -4.54 12.71 5.57
CA PHE A 151 -4.35 11.68 4.55
C PHE A 151 -5.50 11.71 3.56
N LYS A 152 -5.16 11.73 2.28
CA LYS A 152 -6.11 11.63 1.18
C LYS A 152 -5.76 10.43 0.31
N LEU A 153 -6.67 9.46 0.26
CA LEU A 153 -6.56 8.32 -0.65
C LEU A 153 -6.66 8.81 -2.09
N LEU A 154 -5.71 8.38 -2.94
CA LEU A 154 -5.67 8.68 -4.36
C LEU A 154 -6.20 7.47 -5.13
N GLY A 155 -7.52 7.33 -5.24
CA GLY A 155 -8.16 6.20 -5.95
C GLY A 155 -9.21 5.47 -5.13
#